data_AF-A0A535F5B9-F1
#
_entry.id   AF-A0A535F5B9-F1
#
_cell.length_a   1.000
_cell.length_b   1.000
_cell.length_c   1.000
_cell.angle_alpha   90.00
_cell.angle_beta   90.00
_cell.angle_gamma   90.00
#
_symmetry.space_group_name_H-M   'P 1'
#
loop_
_entity.id
_entity.type
_entity.pdbx_description
1 polymer ?
#
loop_
_entity_poly.entity_id
_entity_poly.type
_entity_poly.pdbx_seq_one_letter_code
_entity_poly.pdbx_strand_id
1 'polypeptide(L)'
;KRQGGKTALSSEQEQRLIRIVADHVRAATFIIADGVLPGNVEQGYICRRLVRRAVRCGHELGMPGIFTAEVAQAVIARFGPIYPELEQRQATILNELTREEERFGKTLARGLGEFQKLEEGLRQRGERVLTGKAVFRLFDTF
;
A
#
# COMPACT_ATOMS: atom_id res chain seq x y z
N LYS A 1 -26.21 -4.88 8.37
CA LYS A 1 -25.78 -4.44 9.73
C LYS A 1 -24.39 -3.80 9.60
N ARG A 2 -24.27 -2.47 9.61
CA ARG A 2 -22.97 -1.77 9.63
C ARG A 2 -22.44 -1.81 11.07
N GLN A 3 -21.40 -2.59 11.33
CA GLN A 3 -20.68 -2.58 12.61
C GLN A 3 -19.61 -1.48 12.59
N GLY A 4 -19.52 -0.73 13.71
CA GLY A 4 -18.28 -0.13 14.22
C GLY A 4 -17.73 1.11 13.51
N GLY A 5 -18.10 2.29 14.02
CA GLY A 5 -17.16 3.40 14.30
C GLY A 5 -16.09 3.80 13.28
N LYS A 6 -16.30 3.72 11.97
CA LYS A 6 -15.46 4.44 11.01
C LYS A 6 -15.92 5.90 10.94
N THR A 7 -15.13 6.84 11.46
CA THR A 7 -15.30 8.25 11.11
C THR A 7 -15.24 8.34 9.59
N ALA A 8 -16.31 8.84 8.96
CA ALA A 8 -16.36 8.98 7.52
C ALA A 8 -15.21 9.89 7.08
N LEU A 9 -14.46 9.46 6.05
CA LEU A 9 -13.40 10.30 5.48
C LEU A 9 -14.04 11.57 4.90
N SER A 10 -13.37 12.70 5.03
CA SER A 10 -13.77 13.90 4.29
C SER A 10 -13.47 13.70 2.80
N SER A 11 -14.21 14.39 1.93
CA SER A 11 -13.97 14.33 0.48
C SER A 11 -12.52 14.67 0.11
N GLU A 12 -11.91 15.62 0.82
CA GLU A 12 -10.51 15.98 0.62
C GLU A 12 -9.54 14.84 0.99
N GLN A 13 -9.81 14.13 2.09
CA GLN A 13 -9.04 12.97 2.51
C GLN A 13 -9.16 11.83 1.50
N GLU A 14 -10.37 11.54 1.03
CA GLU A 14 -10.61 10.51 0.00
C GLU A 14 -9.84 10.82 -1.27
N GLN A 15 -9.97 12.05 -1.80
CA GLN A 15 -9.27 12.47 -3.00
C GLN A 15 -7.75 12.38 -2.83
N ARG A 16 -7.22 12.77 -1.66
CA ARG A 16 -5.80 12.64 -1.36
C ARG A 16 -5.35 11.17 -1.39
N LEU A 17 -6.11 10.26 -0.77
CA LEU A 17 -5.77 8.85 -0.75
C LEU A 17 -5.84 8.23 -2.14
N ILE A 18 -6.84 8.59 -2.94
CA ILE A 18 -6.96 8.15 -4.34
C ILE A 18 -5.75 8.60 -5.15
N ARG A 19 -5.32 9.86 -5.01
CA ARG A 19 -4.10 10.37 -5.66
C ARG A 19 -2.86 9.58 -5.27
N ILE A 20 -2.69 9.26 -3.98
CA ILE A 20 -1.56 8.45 -3.49
C ILE A 20 -1.59 7.06 -4.13
N VAL A 21 -2.75 6.40 -4.13
CA VAL A 21 -2.90 5.06 -4.74
C VAL A 21 -2.52 5.10 -6.22
N ALA A 22 -3.12 5.99 -7.00
CA ALA A 22 -2.89 6.08 -8.43
C ALA A 22 -1.42 6.36 -8.76
N ASP A 23 -0.81 7.32 -8.07
CA ASP A 23 0.57 7.72 -8.31
C ASP A 23 1.58 6.63 -7.94
N HIS A 24 1.38 5.99 -6.78
CA HIS A 24 2.31 4.96 -6.30
C HIS A 24 2.20 3.66 -7.07
N VAL A 25 1.00 3.24 -7.47
CA VAL A 25 0.85 2.08 -8.36
C VAL A 25 1.47 2.38 -9.72
N ARG A 26 1.22 3.56 -10.30
CA ARG A 26 1.86 3.96 -11.56
C ARG A 26 3.38 3.92 -11.45
N ALA A 27 3.97 4.52 -10.42
CA ALA A 27 5.41 4.48 -10.20
C ALA A 27 5.94 3.05 -10.06
N ALA A 28 5.27 2.20 -9.27
CA ALA A 28 5.66 0.80 -9.12
C ALA A 28 5.56 0.00 -10.44
N THR A 29 4.53 0.23 -11.25
CA THR A 29 4.37 -0.39 -12.57
C THR A 29 5.57 -0.11 -13.48
N PHE A 30 6.02 1.15 -13.57
CA PHE A 30 7.19 1.52 -14.37
C PHE A 30 8.48 0.91 -13.80
N ILE A 31 8.67 0.96 -12.47
CA ILE A 31 9.85 0.39 -11.81
C ILE A 31 9.96 -1.13 -12.08
N ILE A 32 8.83 -1.85 -12.04
CA ILE A 32 8.81 -3.30 -12.33
C ILE A 32 9.03 -3.57 -13.84
N ALA A 33 8.53 -2.70 -14.72
CA ALA A 33 8.82 -2.76 -16.14
C ALA A 33 10.33 -2.61 -16.42
N ASP A 34 11.03 -1.76 -15.66
CA ASP A 34 12.49 -1.63 -15.74
C ASP A 34 13.25 -2.81 -15.10
N GLY A 35 12.53 -3.80 -14.54
CA GLY A 35 13.08 -5.02 -13.98
C GLY A 35 13.39 -4.99 -12.49
N VAL A 36 13.03 -3.91 -11.79
CA VAL A 36 13.20 -3.81 -10.34
C VAL A 36 11.97 -4.38 -9.63
N LEU A 37 12.15 -5.48 -8.91
CA LEU A 37 11.07 -6.16 -8.20
C LEU A 37 10.97 -5.72 -6.73
N PRO A 38 9.79 -5.77 -6.10
CA PRO A 38 9.63 -5.52 -4.67
C PRO A 38 10.57 -6.38 -3.80
N GLY A 39 11.44 -5.73 -3.03
CA GLY A 39 12.57 -6.36 -2.34
C GLY A 39 12.85 -5.78 -0.94
N ASN A 40 13.77 -6.41 -0.20
CA ASN A 40 14.16 -5.96 1.14
C ASN A 40 15.25 -4.87 1.12
N VAL A 41 15.94 -4.69 -0.01
CA VAL A 41 17.15 -3.84 -0.12
C VAL A 41 17.10 -2.96 -1.36
N GLU A 42 17.87 -1.87 -1.33
CA GLU A 42 18.13 -0.97 -2.46
C GLU A 42 16.86 -0.51 -3.21
N GLN A 43 16.86 -0.59 -4.53
CA GLN A 43 15.76 -0.17 -5.39
C GLN A 43 14.50 -1.02 -5.17
N GLY A 44 14.69 -2.32 -4.88
CA GLY A 44 13.57 -3.21 -4.56
C GLY A 44 12.86 -2.79 -3.28
N TYR A 45 13.58 -2.27 -2.29
CA TYR A 45 12.98 -1.72 -1.06
C TYR A 45 12.13 -0.49 -1.35
N ILE A 46 12.58 0.39 -2.25
CA ILE A 46 11.81 1.56 -2.68
C ILE A 46 10.52 1.11 -3.39
N CYS A 47 10.64 0.21 -4.37
CA CYS A 47 9.50 -0.36 -5.08
C CYS A 47 8.47 -0.95 -4.11
N ARG A 48 8.93 -1.76 -3.16
CA ARG A 48 8.07 -2.34 -2.12
C ARG A 48 7.35 -1.28 -1.31
N ARG A 49 8.05 -0.22 -0.87
CA ARG A 49 7.40 0.84 -0.07
C ARG A 49 6.32 1.57 -0.84
N LEU A 50 6.49 1.79 -2.14
CA LEU A 50 5.45 2.38 -2.99
C LEU A 50 4.20 1.50 -3.03
N VAL A 51 4.37 0.21 -3.31
CA VAL A 51 3.27 -0.77 -3.34
C VAL A 51 2.57 -0.82 -1.99
N ARG A 52 3.30 -1.01 -0.89
CA ARG A 52 2.71 -1.09 0.46
C ARG A 52 1.99 0.19 0.87
N ARG A 53 2.49 1.36 0.47
CA ARG A 53 1.84 2.64 0.74
C ARG A 53 0.52 2.75 -0.03
N ALA A 54 0.49 2.33 -1.31
CA ALA A 54 -0.75 2.25 -2.07
C ALA A 54 -1.74 1.29 -1.40
N VAL A 55 -1.32 0.08 -1.05
CA VAL A 55 -2.16 -0.93 -0.37
C VAL A 55 -2.74 -0.41 0.95
N ARG A 56 -1.93 0.26 1.78
CA ARG A 56 -2.42 0.87 3.03
C ARG A 56 -3.47 1.96 2.78
N CYS A 57 -3.28 2.79 1.77
CA CYS A 57 -4.24 3.83 1.40
C CYS A 57 -5.52 3.25 0.80
N GLY A 58 -5.43 2.21 -0.04
CA GLY A 58 -6.58 1.49 -0.56
C GLY A 58 -7.39 0.82 0.55
N HIS A 59 -6.73 0.23 1.55
CA HIS A 59 -7.39 -0.32 2.73
C HIS A 59 -8.13 0.76 3.54
N GLU A 60 -7.54 1.96 3.70
CA GLU A 60 -8.19 3.09 4.37
C GLU A 60 -9.41 3.60 3.60
N LEU A 61 -9.35 3.61 2.26
CA LEU A 61 -10.48 3.89 1.38
C LEU A 61 -11.55 2.79 1.39
N GLY A 62 -11.26 1.61 1.96
CA GLY A 62 -12.17 0.47 1.98
C GLY A 62 -12.28 -0.25 0.63
N MET A 63 -11.25 -0.15 -0.22
CA MET A 63 -11.19 -0.89 -1.48
C MET A 63 -11.18 -2.41 -1.20
N PRO A 64 -12.08 -3.19 -1.82
CA PRO A 64 -12.12 -4.63 -1.62
C PRO A 64 -11.09 -5.36 -2.49
N GLY A 65 -10.61 -6.51 -2.01
CA GLY A 65 -9.82 -7.43 -2.83
C GLY A 65 -8.42 -6.92 -3.21
N ILE A 66 -7.90 -7.47 -4.30
CA ILE A 66 -6.63 -7.09 -4.92
C ILE A 66 -6.92 -6.01 -5.96
N PHE A 67 -6.39 -4.81 -5.77
CA PHE A 67 -6.68 -3.69 -6.68
C PHE A 67 -5.42 -3.17 -7.40
N THR A 68 -4.23 -3.44 -6.89
CA THR A 68 -2.99 -2.89 -7.46
C THR A 68 -2.76 -3.36 -8.89
N ALA A 69 -3.09 -4.62 -9.19
CA ALA A 69 -3.04 -5.16 -10.54
C ALA A 69 -4.05 -4.51 -11.48
N GLU A 70 -5.28 -4.24 -11.04
CA GLU A 70 -6.30 -3.57 -11.85
C GLU A 70 -5.88 -2.14 -12.20
N VAL A 71 -5.37 -1.39 -11.22
CA VAL A 71 -4.83 -0.04 -11.46
C VAL A 71 -3.63 -0.09 -12.39
N ALA A 72 -2.75 -1.09 -12.26
CA ALA A 72 -1.63 -1.27 -13.16
C ALA A 72 -2.06 -1.59 -14.60
N GLN A 73 -3.13 -2.37 -14.81
CA GLN A 73 -3.69 -2.59 -16.15
C GLN A 73 -4.12 -1.27 -16.80
N ALA A 74 -4.78 -0.37 -16.06
CA ALA A 74 -5.15 0.95 -16.56
C ALA A 74 -3.91 1.80 -16.93
N VAL A 75 -2.83 1.70 -16.14
CA VAL A 75 -1.56 2.36 -16.45
C VAL A 75 -0.94 1.78 -17.73
N ILE A 76 -0.85 0.45 -17.85
CA ILE A 76 -0.29 -0.22 -19.04
C ILE A 76 -1.11 0.14 -20.28
N ALA A 77 -2.44 0.12 -20.22
CA ALA A 77 -3.29 0.51 -21.34
C ALA A 77 -3.09 1.98 -21.75
N ARG A 78 -2.84 2.88 -20.79
CA ARG A 78 -2.66 4.31 -21.07
C ARG A 78 -1.29 4.65 -21.64
N PHE A 79 -0.24 3.97 -21.17
CA PHE A 79 1.15 4.32 -21.43
C PHE A 79 1.90 3.31 -22.31
N GLY A 80 1.42 2.08 -22.44
CA GLY A 80 2.00 0.99 -23.23
C GLY A 80 2.34 1.35 -24.68
N PRO A 81 1.47 2.09 -25.41
CA PRO A 81 1.79 2.53 -26.78
C PRO A 81 3.01 3.45 -26.87
N ILE A 82 3.39 4.13 -25.78
CA ILE A 82 4.55 5.03 -25.70
C ILE A 82 5.76 4.31 -25.08
N TYR A 83 5.51 3.39 -24.15
CA TYR A 83 6.49 2.63 -23.37
C TYR A 83 6.23 1.13 -23.55
N PRO A 84 6.69 0.51 -24.66
CA PRO A 84 6.39 -0.88 -25.01
C PRO A 84 6.82 -1.90 -23.95
N GLU A 85 7.81 -1.57 -23.12
CA GLU A 85 8.26 -2.38 -21.99
C GLU A 85 7.14 -2.69 -20.99
N LEU A 86 6.15 -1.80 -20.85
CA LEU A 86 4.97 -2.02 -20.00
C LEU A 86 4.11 -3.18 -20.51
N GLU A 87 3.90 -3.26 -21.83
CA GLU A 87 3.13 -4.33 -22.46
C GLU A 87 3.94 -5.63 -22.47
N GLN A 88 5.22 -5.55 -22.83
CA GLN A 88 6.13 -6.71 -22.88
C GLN A 88 6.27 -7.40 -21.51
N ARG A 89 6.24 -6.62 -20.41
CA ARG A 89 6.37 -7.13 -19.04
C ARG A 89 5.07 -7.16 -18.26
N GLN A 90 3.92 -6.95 -18.92
CA GLN A 90 2.61 -6.90 -18.27
C GLN A 90 2.38 -8.07 -17.30
N ALA A 91 2.63 -9.30 -17.73
CA ALA A 91 2.44 -10.47 -16.87
C ALA A 91 3.29 -10.40 -15.58
N THR A 92 4.55 -9.95 -15.68
CA THR A 92 5.44 -9.79 -14.52
C THR A 92 4.94 -8.69 -13.60
N ILE A 93 4.56 -7.54 -14.15
CA ILE A 93 4.05 -6.38 -13.39
C ILE A 93 2.82 -6.79 -12.57
N LEU A 94 1.83 -7.41 -13.22
CA LEU A 94 0.58 -7.80 -12.56
C LEU A 94 0.80 -8.86 -11.48
N ASN A 95 1.68 -9.84 -11.74
CA ASN A 95 1.99 -10.91 -10.80
C ASN A 95 2.71 -10.38 -9.55
N GLU A 96 3.72 -9.52 -9.72
CA GLU A 96 4.51 -9.02 -8.59
C GLU A 96 3.72 -8.02 -7.74
N LEU A 97 2.88 -7.18 -8.34
CA LEU A 97 1.97 -6.31 -7.59
C LEU A 97 0.95 -7.12 -6.78
N THR A 98 0.30 -8.10 -7.41
CA THR A 98 -0.65 -9.01 -6.74
C THR A 98 0.01 -9.73 -5.57
N ARG A 99 1.18 -10.32 -5.82
CA ARG A 99 1.93 -11.09 -4.81
C ARG A 99 2.32 -10.22 -3.61
N GLU A 100 2.82 -9.01 -3.83
CA GLU A 100 3.19 -8.13 -2.72
C GLU A 100 1.95 -7.61 -1.99
N GLU A 101 0.85 -7.30 -2.68
CA GLU A 101 -0.43 -6.91 -2.07
C GLU A 101 -1.00 -8.01 -1.17
N GLU A 102 -1.07 -9.26 -1.66
CA GLU A 102 -1.53 -10.42 -0.87
C GLU A 102 -0.66 -10.66 0.37
N ARG A 103 0.67 -10.63 0.18
CA ARG A 103 1.63 -10.86 1.25
C ARG A 103 1.54 -9.76 2.30
N PHE A 104 1.48 -8.50 1.87
CA PHE A 104 1.43 -7.36 2.77
C PHE A 104 0.06 -7.24 3.44
N GLY A 105 -1.05 -7.49 2.74
CA GLY A 105 -2.41 -7.38 3.28
C GLY A 105 -2.60 -8.19 4.57
N LYS A 106 -2.08 -9.43 4.61
CA LYS A 106 -2.09 -10.28 5.82
C LYS A 106 -1.31 -9.65 6.99
N THR A 107 -0.28 -8.89 6.69
CA THR A 107 0.61 -8.28 7.69
C THR A 107 0.11 -6.92 8.13
N LEU A 108 -0.40 -6.11 7.20
CA LEU A 108 -1.06 -4.84 7.42
C LEU A 108 -2.23 -4.98 8.40
N ALA A 109 -3.11 -5.96 8.21
CA ALA A 109 -4.24 -6.17 9.11
C ALA A 109 -3.80 -6.41 10.57
N ARG A 110 -2.75 -7.22 10.77
CA ARG A 110 -2.18 -7.50 12.10
C ARG A 110 -1.49 -6.27 12.67
N GLY A 111 -0.71 -5.55 11.86
CA GLY A 111 -0.01 -4.33 12.25
C GLY A 111 -0.96 -3.20 12.65
N LEU A 112 -2.09 -3.03 11.94
CA LEU A 112 -3.13 -2.07 12.29
C LEU A 112 -3.81 -2.42 13.62
N GLY A 113 -4.08 -3.70 13.87
CA GLY A 113 -4.62 -4.15 15.15
C GLY A 113 -3.66 -3.89 16.32
N GLU A 114 -2.36 -4.12 16.14
CA GLU A 114 -1.37 -3.79 17.17
C GLU A 114 -1.22 -2.29 17.36
N PHE A 115 -1.23 -1.51 16.28
CA PHE A 115 -1.20 -0.05 16.33
C PHE A 115 -2.39 0.53 17.12
N GLN A 116 -3.60 0.01 16.88
CA GLN A 116 -4.80 0.43 17.61
C GLN A 116 -4.69 0.18 19.12
N LYS A 117 -4.19 -0.99 19.54
CA LYS A 117 -3.94 -1.28 20.96
C LYS A 117 -2.93 -0.32 21.58
N LEU A 118 -1.87 0.00 20.86
CA LEU A 118 -0.86 0.96 21.32
C LEU A 118 -1.45 2.36 21.45
N GLU A 119 -2.29 2.79 20.50
CA GLU A 119 -2.98 4.08 20.54
C GLU A 119 -3.96 4.17 21.71
N GLU A 120 -4.77 3.13 21.95
CA GLU A 120 -5.69 3.05 23.09
C GLU A 120 -4.94 3.15 24.42
N GLY A 121 -3.83 2.43 24.56
CA GLY A 121 -2.97 2.50 25.74
C GLY A 121 -2.38 3.89 25.98
N LEU A 122 -1.97 4.59 24.92
CA LEU A 122 -1.49 5.99 25.02
C LEU A 122 -2.61 6.91 25.51
N ARG A 123 -3.81 6.80 24.93
CA ARG A 123 -4.97 7.61 25.32
C ARG A 123 -5.34 7.42 26.79
N GLN A 124 -5.31 6.17 27.28
CA GLN A 124 -5.57 5.87 28.70
C GLN A 124 -4.55 6.51 29.65
N ARG A 125 -3.31 6.71 29.21
CA ARG A 125 -2.25 7.37 29.98
C ARG A 125 -2.16 8.89 29.75
N GLY A 126 -2.99 9.45 28.87
CA GLY A 126 -2.91 10.87 28.48
C GLY A 126 -1.66 11.21 27.65
N GLU A 127 -1.02 10.21 27.06
CA GLU A 127 0.18 10.36 26.23
C GLU A 127 -0.18 10.53 24.75
N ARG A 128 0.71 11.14 23.98
CA ARG A 128 0.52 11.36 22.52
C ARG A 128 1.64 10.79 21.65
N VAL A 129 2.67 10.22 22.25
CA VAL A 129 3.91 9.84 21.56
C VAL A 129 4.17 8.35 21.76
N LEU A 130 4.30 7.61 20.67
CA LEU A 130 4.76 6.23 20.70
C LEU A 130 6.25 6.17 21.06
N THR A 131 6.63 5.22 21.90
CA THR A 131 8.03 4.98 22.22
C THR A 131 8.76 4.42 21.00
N GLY A 132 10.06 4.70 20.88
CA GLY A 132 10.90 4.13 19.81
C GLY A 132 10.85 2.60 19.79
N LYS A 133 10.75 1.95 20.96
CA LYS A 133 10.58 0.50 21.08
C LYS A 133 9.27 0.01 20.43
N ALA A 134 8.16 0.73 20.64
CA ALA A 134 6.88 0.38 20.03
C ALA A 134 6.91 0.59 18.51
N VAL A 135 7.49 1.70 18.04
CA VAL A 135 7.66 1.97 16.61
C VAL A 135 8.55 0.93 15.93
N PHE A 136 9.68 0.58 16.56
CA PHE A 136 10.59 -0.44 16.04
C PHE A 136 9.90 -1.80 15.90
N ARG A 137 9.09 -2.20 16.88
CA ARG A 137 8.30 -3.44 16.79
C ARG A 137 7.32 -3.41 15.62
N LEU A 138 6.63 -2.28 15.39
CA LEU A 138 5.74 -2.13 14.24
C LEU A 138 6.48 -2.29 12.91
N PHE A 139 7.71 -1.78 12.83
CA PHE A 139 8.54 -1.84 11.63
C PHE A 139 9.16 -3.23 11.37
N ASP A 140 9.65 -3.90 12.41
CA ASP A 140 10.37 -5.16 12.30
C ASP A 140 9.41 -6.36 12.15
N THR A 141 8.26 -6.31 12.84
CA THR A 141 7.33 -7.44 12.91
C THR A 141 6.22 -7.39 11.85
N PHE A 142 5.83 -6.20 11.37
CA PHE A 142 4.67 -6.01 10.49
C PHE A 142 5.02 -5.23 9.20
#